data_AF-A0A382FAU5-F1
#
_entry.id   AF-A0A382FAU5-F1
#
_cell.length_a   1.000
_cell.length_b   1.000
_cell.length_c   1.000
_cell.angle_alpha   90.00
_cell.angle_beta   90.00
_cell.angle_gamma   90.00
#
_symmetry.space_group_name_H-M   'P 1'
#
loop_
_entity.id
_entity.type
_entity.pdbx_description
1 polymer ?
#
loop_
_entity_poly.entity_id
_entity_poly.type
_entity_poly.pdbx_seq_one_letter_code
_entity_poly.pdbx_strand_id
1 'polypeptide(L)'
;IFHYFFMRKFWFLYQAKAMVIWPGGYGTMDELMESLTLIQCKKLRKKIPIVLYDSEFWNNVINWNYLVDKGVISKSDLNLFQFCDSVPDAFNFLTENITKTHIQGPNF
;
A
#
# COMPACT_ATOMS: atom_id res chain seq x y z
N ILE A 1 15.18 19.27 7.30
CA ILE A 1 15.75 18.13 6.54
C ILE A 1 15.77 16.92 7.48
N PHE A 2 15.27 15.75 7.06
CA PHE A 2 15.37 14.53 7.87
C PHE A 2 16.82 14.03 7.82
N HIS A 3 17.54 14.08 8.94
CA HIS A 3 18.92 13.59 9.03
C HIS A 3 19.02 12.06 8.94
N TYR A 4 17.95 11.36 9.29
CA TYR A 4 17.87 9.89 9.22
C TYR A 4 16.81 9.46 8.22
N PHE A 5 17.21 8.58 7.29
CA PHE A 5 16.33 8.09 6.22
C PHE A 5 15.06 7.41 6.75
N PHE A 6 15.17 6.63 7.83
CA PHE A 6 14.02 5.94 8.44
C PHE A 6 12.95 6.90 8.96
N MET A 7 13.33 8.10 9.42
CA MET A 7 12.37 9.09 9.92
C MET A 7 11.45 9.55 8.79
N ARG A 8 11.99 9.76 7.59
CA ARG A 8 11.19 10.18 6.43
C ARG A 8 10.16 9.11 6.06
N LYS A 9 10.58 7.85 6.02
CA LYS A 9 9.71 6.70 5.71
C LYS A 9 8.62 6.50 6.75
N PHE A 10 9.01 6.57 8.03
CA PHE A 10 8.07 6.47 9.14
C PHE A 10 7.00 7.55 9.06
N TRP A 11 7.39 8.83 8.90
CA TRP A 11 6.44 9.94 8.85
C TRP A 11 5.52 9.88 7.63
N PHE A 12 6.03 9.46 6.48
CA PHE A 12 5.24 9.25 5.27
C PHE A 12 4.07 8.28 5.54
N LEU A 13 4.39 7.08 6.03
CA LEU A 13 3.37 6.06 6.30
C LEU A 13 2.49 6.43 7.52
N TYR A 14 3.06 7.04 8.56
CA TYR A 14 2.34 7.43 9.76
C TYR A 14 1.29 8.53 9.53
N GLN A 15 1.48 9.40 8.54
CA GLN A 15 0.47 10.42 8.19
C GLN A 15 -0.45 10.01 7.04
N ALA A 16 -0.03 9.09 6.15
CA ALA A 16 -0.80 8.69 4.98
C ALA A 16 -2.22 8.18 5.30
N LYS A 17 -3.24 8.69 4.60
CA LYS A 17 -4.61 8.15 4.65
C LYS A 17 -4.86 7.08 3.60
N ALA A 18 -4.04 7.10 2.55
CA ALA A 18 -4.02 6.19 1.42
C ALA A 18 -2.63 6.25 0.77
N MET A 19 -2.30 5.26 -0.05
CA MET A 19 -1.08 5.24 -0.83
C MET A 19 -1.37 4.88 -2.28
N VAL A 20 -0.67 5.55 -3.21
CA VAL A 20 -0.66 5.20 -4.63
C VAL A 20 0.78 4.99 -5.03
N ILE A 21 1.11 3.77 -5.44
CA ILE A 21 2.45 3.35 -5.79
C ILE A 21 2.51 3.22 -7.31
N TRP A 22 3.18 4.17 -7.94
CA TRP A 22 3.44 4.20 -9.37
C TRP A 22 4.64 3.32 -9.73
N PRO A 23 4.79 2.92 -11.01
CA PRO A 23 6.01 2.28 -11.49
C PRO A 23 7.26 3.02 -11.04
N GLY A 24 8.20 2.28 -10.45
CA GLY A 24 9.36 2.87 -9.82
C GLY A 24 10.45 1.85 -9.53
N GLY A 25 11.63 2.35 -9.16
CA GLY A 25 12.80 1.53 -8.85
C GLY A 25 12.90 1.13 -7.38
N TYR A 26 14.12 0.92 -6.92
CA TYR A 26 14.41 0.42 -5.57
C TYR A 26 13.77 1.22 -4.43
N GLY A 27 13.75 2.55 -4.51
CA GLY A 27 13.14 3.39 -3.46
C GLY A 27 11.63 3.16 -3.33
N THR A 28 10.94 3.05 -4.46
CA THR A 28 9.50 2.78 -4.50
C THR A 28 9.18 1.37 -4.02
N MET A 29 9.98 0.38 -4.42
CA MET A 29 9.83 -1.00 -3.95
C MET A 29 10.09 -1.13 -2.45
N ASP A 30 11.10 -0.44 -1.93
CA ASP A 30 11.43 -0.39 -0.51
C ASP A 30 10.26 0.19 0.31
N GLU A 31 9.68 1.32 -0.12
CA GLU A 31 8.48 1.90 0.50
C GLU A 31 7.25 0.98 0.40
N LEU A 32 7.05 0.29 -0.74
CA LEU A 32 5.98 -0.68 -0.91
C LEU A 32 6.11 -1.86 0.05
N MET A 33 7.27 -2.52 0.08
CA MET A 33 7.51 -3.71 0.89
C MET A 33 7.47 -3.40 2.39
N GLU A 34 8.02 -2.25 2.81
CA GLU A 34 7.92 -1.78 4.19
C GLU A 34 6.45 -1.57 4.60
N SER A 35 5.66 -0.94 3.73
CA SER A 35 4.24 -0.69 3.98
C SER A 35 3.44 -1.99 4.09
N LEU A 36 3.60 -2.91 3.15
CA LEU A 36 2.92 -4.21 3.16
C LEU A 36 3.26 -5.01 4.42
N THR A 37 4.54 -5.06 4.80
CA THR A 37 5.02 -5.76 6.01
C THR A 37 4.39 -5.17 7.28
N LEU A 38 4.32 -3.85 7.38
CA LEU A 38 3.74 -3.17 8.55
C LEU A 38 2.23 -3.40 8.68
N ILE A 39 1.50 -3.47 7.57
CA ILE A 39 0.07 -3.80 7.57
C ILE A 39 -0.13 -5.29 7.91
N GLN A 40 0.63 -6.18 7.28
CA GLN A 40 0.60 -7.63 7.53
C GLN A 40 0.83 -7.95 9.02
N CYS A 41 1.84 -7.33 9.63
CA CYS A 41 2.16 -7.48 11.05
C CYS A 41 1.21 -6.74 12.01
N LYS A 42 0.17 -6.06 11.49
CA LYS A 42 -0.77 -5.23 12.25
C LYS A 42 -0.08 -4.16 13.10
N LYS A 43 1.05 -3.65 12.63
CA LYS A 43 1.82 -2.58 13.30
C LYS A 43 1.27 -1.19 12.98
N LEU A 44 0.50 -1.07 11.90
CA LEU A 44 -0.31 0.11 11.61
C LEU A 44 -1.69 -0.02 12.26
N ARG A 45 -2.05 0.93 13.11
CA ARG A 45 -3.38 0.99 13.76
C ARG A 45 -4.50 1.41 12.80
N LYS A 46 -4.14 2.14 11.73
CA LYS A 46 -5.08 2.65 10.71
C LYS A 46 -5.08 1.72 9.51
N LYS A 47 -6.25 1.52 8.91
CA LYS A 47 -6.39 0.88 7.60
C LYS A 47 -6.01 1.90 6.53
N ILE A 48 -4.98 1.59 5.75
CA ILE A 48 -4.50 2.44 4.66
C ILE A 48 -4.77 1.67 3.36
N PRO A 49 -5.71 2.11 2.51
CA PRO A 49 -5.86 1.53 1.17
C PRO A 49 -4.61 1.84 0.34
N ILE A 50 -4.07 0.80 -0.30
CA ILE A 50 -2.90 0.89 -1.18
C ILE A 50 -3.34 0.57 -2.59
N VAL A 51 -3.01 1.47 -3.52
CA VAL A 51 -3.15 1.25 -4.97
C VAL A 51 -1.77 0.97 -5.56
N LEU A 52 -1.66 -0.10 -6.32
CA LEU A 52 -0.55 -0.33 -7.26
C LEU A 52 -1.02 0.12 -8.64
N TYR A 53 -0.49 1.24 -9.11
CA TYR A 53 -0.84 1.78 -10.43
C TYR A 53 -0.01 1.10 -11.50
N ASP A 54 -0.62 0.78 -12.66
CA ASP A 54 0.00 0.04 -13.78
C ASP A 54 0.25 -1.44 -13.42
N SER A 55 -0.79 -2.25 -13.59
CA SER A 55 -0.78 -3.67 -13.28
C SER A 55 0.20 -4.47 -14.16
N GLU A 56 0.45 -4.04 -15.40
CA GLU A 56 1.41 -4.69 -16.29
C GLU A 56 2.82 -4.57 -15.71
N PHE A 57 3.24 -3.37 -15.31
CA PHE A 57 4.53 -3.15 -14.66
C PHE A 57 4.69 -4.04 -13.43
N TRP A 58 3.74 -4.00 -12.49
CA TRP A 58 3.87 -4.70 -11.22
C TRP A 58 3.84 -6.23 -11.34
N ASN A 59 3.05 -6.77 -12.26
CA ASN A 59 3.03 -8.22 -12.51
C ASN A 59 4.30 -8.72 -13.20
N ASN A 60 4.98 -7.86 -13.97
CA ASN A 60 6.28 -8.17 -14.55
C ASN A 60 7.42 -8.08 -13.52
N VAL A 61 7.34 -7.16 -12.55
CA VAL A 61 8.38 -7.00 -11.51
C VAL A 61 8.25 -8.04 -10.40
N ILE A 62 7.02 -8.36 -9.97
CA ILE A 62 6.76 -9.25 -8.84
C ILE A 62 5.69 -10.26 -9.22
N ASN A 63 6.05 -11.54 -9.18
CA ASN A 63 5.07 -12.62 -9.25
C ASN A 63 4.48 -12.89 -7.86
N TRP A 64 3.39 -12.19 -7.54
CA TRP A 64 2.72 -12.27 -6.24
C TRP A 64 2.19 -13.67 -5.92
N ASN A 65 1.68 -14.39 -6.92
CA ASN A 65 1.17 -15.75 -6.75
C ASN A 65 2.30 -16.71 -6.40
N TYR A 66 3.48 -16.54 -7.00
CA TYR A 66 4.64 -17.35 -6.67
C TYR A 66 5.08 -17.16 -5.21
N LEU A 67 4.95 -15.96 -4.64
CA LEU A 67 5.20 -15.71 -3.22
C LEU A 67 4.21 -16.47 -2.31
N VAL A 68 2.94 -16.54 -2.72
CA VAL A 68 1.92 -17.35 -2.04
C VAL A 68 2.25 -18.84 -2.15
N ASP A 69 2.59 -19.31 -3.35
CA ASP A 69 2.92 -20.72 -3.62
C ASP A 69 4.15 -21.19 -2.84
N LYS A 70 5.12 -20.29 -2.61
CA LYS A 70 6.29 -20.54 -1.76
C LYS A 70 6.01 -20.39 -0.26
N GLY A 71 4.80 -20.00 0.12
CA GLY A 71 4.39 -19.85 1.51
C GLY A 71 5.10 -18.70 2.24
N VAL A 72 5.68 -17.75 1.50
CA VAL A 72 6.36 -16.59 2.12
C VAL A 72 5.40 -15.44 2.41
N ILE A 73 4.22 -15.45 1.79
CA ILE A 73 3.07 -14.62 2.16
C ILE A 73 1.79 -15.47 2.15
N SER A 74 0.76 -15.03 2.86
CA SER A 74 -0.55 -15.67 2.83
C SER A 74 -1.36 -15.22 1.61
N LYS A 75 -2.28 -16.07 1.11
CA LYS A 75 -3.21 -15.67 0.04
C LYS A 75 -4.03 -14.43 0.41
N SER A 76 -4.36 -14.25 1.69
CA SER A 76 -5.06 -13.07 2.20
C SER A 76 -4.23 -11.79 2.10
N ASP A 77 -2.90 -11.89 2.03
CA ASP A 77 -2.01 -10.72 1.95
C ASP A 77 -2.11 -10.05 0.57
N LEU A 78 -2.61 -10.75 -0.45
CA LEU A 78 -2.93 -10.16 -1.74
C LEU A 78 -4.10 -9.16 -1.67
N ASN A 79 -4.88 -9.19 -0.59
CA ASN A 79 -5.95 -8.20 -0.36
C ASN A 79 -5.44 -6.90 0.28
N LEU A 80 -4.13 -6.78 0.54
CA LEU A 80 -3.54 -5.58 1.16
C LEU A 80 -3.44 -4.40 0.17
N PHE A 81 -3.50 -4.67 -1.12
CA PHE A 81 -3.41 -3.68 -2.18
C PHE A 81 -4.40 -3.97 -3.31
N GLN A 82 -4.66 -2.96 -4.14
CA GLN A 82 -5.52 -3.06 -5.31
C GLN A 82 -4.75 -2.57 -6.54
N PHE A 83 -4.83 -3.29 -7.65
CA PHE A 83 -4.34 -2.79 -8.93
C PHE A 83 -5.32 -1.80 -9.55
N CYS A 84 -4.80 -0.73 -10.14
CA CYS A 84 -5.57 0.22 -10.94
C CYS A 84 -4.77 0.64 -12.17
N ASP A 85 -5.43 0.64 -13.34
CA ASP A 85 -4.82 1.03 -14.62
C ASP A 85 -5.36 2.37 -15.15
N SER A 86 -6.29 2.99 -14.42
CA SER A 86 -6.84 4.31 -14.73
C SER A 86 -6.89 5.20 -13.49
N VAL A 87 -6.69 6.50 -13.71
CA VAL A 87 -6.84 7.52 -12.66
C VAL A 87 -8.24 7.52 -12.04
N PRO A 88 -9.35 7.42 -12.83
CA PRO A 88 -10.69 7.32 -12.26
C PRO A 88 -10.87 6.12 -11.32
N ASP A 89 -10.37 4.93 -11.70
CA ASP A 89 -10.52 3.73 -10.87
C ASP A 89 -9.77 3.87 -9.55
N ALA A 90 -8.52 4.34 -9.62
CA ALA A 90 -7.72 4.62 -8.43
C ALA A 90 -8.41 5.64 -7.52
N PHE A 91 -8.94 6.73 -8.09
CA PHE A 91 -9.63 7.76 -7.34
C PHE A 91 -10.90 7.22 -6.63
N ASN A 92 -11.74 6.47 -7.36
CA ASN A 92 -12.96 5.88 -6.81
C ASN A 92 -12.64 4.87 -5.70
N PHE A 93 -11.70 3.96 -5.93
CA PHE A 93 -11.28 2.99 -4.93
C PHE A 93 -10.78 3.66 -3.64
N LEU A 94 -9.94 4.69 -3.77
CA LEU A 94 -9.39 5.39 -2.61
C LEU A 94 -10.46 6.17 -1.85
N THR A 95 -11.30 6.93 -2.55
CA THR A 95 -12.34 7.76 -1.91
C THR A 95 -13.36 6.89 -1.17
N GLU A 96 -13.79 5.78 -1.75
CA GLU A 96 -14.68 4.83 -1.08
C GLU A 96 -14.04 4.24 0.18
N ASN A 97 -12.80 3.77 0.10
CA ASN A 97 -12.12 3.12 1.23
C ASN A 97 -11.76 4.09 2.34
N ILE A 98 -11.29 5.30 2.00
CA ILE A 98 -11.00 6.35 2.98
C ILE A 98 -12.29 6.76 3.70
N THR A 99 -13.39 6.97 2.98
CA THR A 99 -14.68 7.37 3.58
C THR A 99 -15.17 6.32 4.58
N LYS A 100 -15.13 5.03 4.21
CA LYS A 100 -15.52 3.92 5.09
C LYS A 100 -14.66 3.81 6.36
N THR A 101 -13.37 4.13 6.27
CA THR A 101 -12.42 3.92 7.38
C THR A 101 -12.20 5.14 8.26
N HIS A 102 -12.40 6.35 7.74
CA HIS A 102 -11.98 7.59 8.42
C HIS A 102 -13.12 8.58 8.70
N ILE A 103 -14.28 8.45 8.04
CA ILE A 103 -15.38 9.41 8.20
C ILE A 103 -16.47 8.89 9.18
N GLN A 104 -16.46 7.60 9.54
CA GLN A 104 -17.44 6.99 10.47
C GLN A 104 -16.90 6.71 11.88
N GLY A 105 -15.94 7.49 12.38
CA GLY A 105 -15.41 7.38 13.75
C GLY A 105 -15.82 8.59 14.61
N PRO A 106 -15.95 8.46 15.95
CA PRO A 106 -16.60 9.44 16.85
C PRO A 106 -15.92 10.82 16.98
N ASN A 107 -14.92 11.12 16.16
CA ASN A 107 -14.22 12.40 16.11
C ASN A 107 -14.37 13.11 14.74
N PHE A 108 -15.40 12.76 13.98
CA PHE A 108 -16.05 13.60 12.98
C PHE A 108 -17.57 13.52 13.19
#